data_AF-A0A1F9L6F9-F1
#
_entry.id   AF-A0A1F9L6F9-F1
#
_cell.length_a   1.000
_cell.length_b   1.000
_cell.length_c   1.000
_cell.angle_alpha   90.00
_cell.angle_beta   90.00
_cell.angle_gamma   90.00
#
_symmetry.space_group_name_H-M   'P 1'
#
loop_
_entity.id
_entity.type
_entity.pdbx_description
1 polymer ?
#
loop_
_entity_poly.entity_id
_entity_poly.type
_entity_poly.pdbx_seq_one_letter_code
_entity_poly.pdbx_strand_id
1 'polypeptide(L)'
;MIGRLVIRADADGVIGTGHVMRCLALAQEWRQQGGEVVVLGRIDSEYLRRRIIAEGCFLHALTATHPDPADLTEVGSWLDEQVKKVAWLVLDGYHFDTNYHDAIRAKDLPLLVIDDYAHLPEYHADILLNPNACAGELTYTAHPDTLRLLGSRYTPLRREFHQAVQQQRKVIAEGRRILVTMGGADLDNVSGQVVDALLAMQCSELEIKIVVGPLNPHRAELGVQMSGASFAVELLEPVVEMAPIMQWADLTISAAGSTCWELAALGVPMLVTVLADNQERVAASLAAKGAAVNVGWFHSWRPEHLATVIAELLADQERRRHMGECGHGLVDGRGCERLVQAMCSFYFALRPAVAEDCTLVYQWANDPETRAVSFCSEPIVWEEHCQWFAERLVDPNHVFLIAVDGEGQPLGQVRFAVVDQEAVISVGLAQNCRGAGVGPRLIRQASSQVKAAQGLTRILANIKPGNRSSIQAFVKAGFQQAAGVRSHVDQSVVIMEYTGENGIV
;
A
#
# COMPACT_ATOMS: atom_id res chain seq x y z
N MET A 1 -4.53 10.32 -19.63
CA MET A 1 -5.27 10.65 -18.39
C MET A 1 -5.77 9.32 -17.90
N ILE A 2 -5.30 8.88 -16.74
CA ILE A 2 -5.50 7.52 -16.22
C ILE A 2 -6.96 7.20 -15.81
N GLY A 3 -7.92 8.07 -16.14
CA GLY A 3 -9.35 7.91 -15.92
C GLY A 3 -9.83 8.43 -14.56
N ARG A 4 -11.06 8.07 -14.19
CA ARG A 4 -11.68 8.49 -12.93
C ARG A 4 -11.49 7.43 -11.84
N LEU A 5 -10.94 7.85 -10.71
CA LEU A 5 -10.93 7.08 -9.47
C LEU A 5 -12.19 7.43 -8.66
N VAL A 6 -12.94 6.43 -8.26
CA VAL A 6 -14.05 6.57 -7.32
C VAL A 6 -13.59 6.02 -5.97
N ILE A 7 -13.66 6.84 -4.93
CA ILE A 7 -13.34 6.46 -3.56
C ILE A 7 -14.64 6.40 -2.78
N ARG A 8 -14.95 5.27 -2.17
CA ARG A 8 -16.06 5.10 -1.24
C ARG A 8 -15.52 4.94 0.17
N ALA A 9 -15.70 5.98 0.98
CA ALA A 9 -15.24 6.03 2.36
C ALA A 9 -16.13 6.98 3.17
N ASP A 10 -16.42 6.60 4.41
CA ASP A 10 -17.22 7.43 5.34
C ASP A 10 -16.36 7.99 6.46
N ALA A 11 -16.85 9.07 7.07
CA ALA A 11 -16.25 9.64 8.27
C ALA A 11 -17.32 10.28 9.15
N ASP A 12 -17.48 9.73 10.35
CA ASP A 12 -18.33 10.24 11.42
C ASP A 12 -17.63 10.11 12.78
N GLY A 13 -18.34 10.46 13.86
CA GLY A 13 -17.77 10.40 15.21
C GLY A 13 -17.34 8.99 15.66
N VAL A 14 -17.93 7.93 15.09
CA VAL A 14 -17.67 6.52 15.44
C VAL A 14 -16.59 5.93 14.54
N ILE A 15 -16.71 6.10 13.23
CA ILE A 15 -15.75 5.65 12.21
C ILE A 15 -14.43 6.43 12.32
N GLY A 16 -14.49 7.68 12.75
CA GLY A 16 -13.37 8.60 12.75
C GLY A 16 -13.03 9.10 11.34
N THR A 17 -11.84 9.70 11.20
CA THR A 17 -11.44 10.38 9.96
C THR A 17 -10.38 9.62 9.15
N GLY A 18 -9.87 8.51 9.68
CA GLY A 18 -8.69 7.81 9.16
C GLY A 18 -8.86 7.31 7.73
N HIS A 19 -10.01 6.68 7.43
CA HIS A 19 -10.34 6.13 6.10
C HIS A 19 -10.31 7.23 5.02
N VAL A 20 -11.05 8.32 5.24
CA VAL A 20 -11.07 9.47 4.30
C VAL A 20 -9.67 10.07 4.13
N MET A 21 -8.92 10.27 5.22
CA MET A 21 -7.60 10.91 5.17
C MET A 21 -6.55 10.05 4.44
N ARG A 22 -6.55 8.73 4.61
CA ARG A 22 -5.63 7.83 3.88
C ARG A 22 -6.02 7.68 2.41
N CYS A 23 -7.31 7.64 2.11
CA CYS A 23 -7.81 7.69 0.75
C CYS A 23 -7.45 9.00 0.03
N LEU A 24 -7.40 10.11 0.76
CA LEU A 24 -6.97 11.40 0.20
C LEU A 24 -5.50 11.38 -0.25
N ALA A 25 -4.63 10.62 0.42
CA ALA A 25 -3.25 10.42 -0.03
C ALA A 25 -3.18 9.69 -1.38
N LEU A 26 -4.03 8.68 -1.58
CA LEU A 26 -4.17 8.00 -2.88
C LEU A 26 -4.77 8.95 -3.93
N ALA A 27 -5.77 9.75 -3.56
CA ALA A 27 -6.38 10.73 -4.45
C ALA A 27 -5.35 11.76 -4.97
N GLN A 28 -4.47 12.24 -4.10
CA GLN A 28 -3.39 13.17 -4.47
C GLN A 28 -2.48 12.58 -5.56
N GLU A 29 -2.04 11.33 -5.39
CA GLU A 29 -1.21 10.64 -6.37
C GLU A 29 -1.96 10.39 -7.68
N TRP A 30 -3.22 9.94 -7.62
CA TRP A 30 -4.05 9.71 -8.81
C TRP A 30 -4.23 11.00 -9.65
N ARG A 31 -4.47 12.12 -8.98
CA ARG A 31 -4.57 13.44 -9.64
C ARG A 31 -3.24 13.90 -10.23
N GLN A 32 -2.12 13.59 -9.58
CA GLN A 32 -0.79 13.91 -10.10
C GLN A 32 -0.51 13.21 -11.44
N GLN A 33 -1.06 12.01 -11.64
CA GLN A 33 -1.04 11.29 -12.92
C GLN A 33 -2.10 11.78 -13.93
N GLY A 34 -2.77 12.90 -13.64
CA GLY A 34 -3.79 13.49 -14.51
C GLY A 34 -5.15 12.78 -14.47
N GLY A 35 -5.44 12.00 -13.42
CA GLY A 35 -6.74 11.38 -13.22
C GLY A 35 -7.76 12.32 -12.53
N GLU A 36 -9.05 12.02 -12.72
CA GLU A 36 -10.13 12.64 -11.93
C GLU A 36 -10.40 11.81 -10.68
N VAL A 37 -10.80 12.44 -9.57
CA VAL A 37 -11.18 11.74 -8.35
C VAL A 37 -12.55 12.19 -7.89
N VAL A 38 -13.43 11.23 -7.59
CA VAL A 38 -14.72 11.45 -6.94
C VAL A 38 -14.74 10.66 -5.63
N VAL A 39 -15.05 11.33 -4.54
CA VAL A 39 -15.31 10.71 -3.24
C VAL A 39 -16.83 10.57 -3.08
N LEU A 40 -17.30 9.34 -2.88
CA LEU A 40 -18.65 9.01 -2.45
C LEU A 40 -18.60 8.70 -0.96
N GLY A 41 -19.41 9.36 -0.16
CA GLY A 41 -19.43 9.05 1.26
C GLY A 41 -20.32 9.96 2.10
N ARG A 42 -20.71 9.46 3.26
CA ARG A 42 -21.25 10.24 4.35
C ARG A 42 -20.09 10.76 5.19
N ILE A 43 -19.86 12.06 5.08
CA ILE A 43 -18.75 12.74 5.76
C ILE A 43 -19.36 13.83 6.63
N ASP A 44 -19.47 13.60 7.93
CA ASP A 44 -20.15 14.51 8.85
C ASP A 44 -19.32 15.77 9.12
N SER A 45 -17.99 15.67 9.06
CA SER A 45 -17.06 16.77 9.29
C SER A 45 -17.00 17.76 8.11
N GLU A 46 -17.41 19.01 8.34
CA GLU A 46 -17.25 20.11 7.38
C GLU A 46 -15.78 20.35 7.00
N TYR A 47 -14.87 20.16 7.97
CA TYR A 47 -13.43 20.28 7.74
C TYR A 47 -12.96 19.27 6.68
N LEU A 48 -13.36 18.00 6.80
CA LEU A 48 -13.00 16.96 5.83
C LEU A 48 -13.61 17.23 4.45
N ARG A 49 -14.88 17.63 4.38
CA ARG A 49 -15.53 17.98 3.11
C ARG A 49 -14.77 19.09 2.37
N ARG A 50 -14.40 20.16 3.09
CA ARG A 50 -13.59 21.24 2.52
C ARG A 50 -12.21 20.76 2.09
N ARG A 51 -11.57 19.87 2.87
CA ARG A 51 -10.26 19.34 2.52
C ARG A 51 -10.31 18.53 1.22
N ILE A 52 -11.29 17.65 1.05
CA ILE A 52 -11.48 16.88 -0.19
C ILE A 52 -11.59 17.81 -1.41
N ILE A 53 -12.42 18.85 -1.30
CA ILE A 53 -12.62 19.83 -2.39
C ILE A 53 -11.34 20.65 -2.64
N ALA A 54 -10.62 21.03 -1.59
CA ALA A 54 -9.35 21.78 -1.70
C ALA A 54 -8.25 20.96 -2.39
N GLU A 55 -8.26 19.63 -2.23
CA GLU A 55 -7.42 18.71 -3.00
C GLU A 55 -7.96 18.45 -4.41
N GLY A 56 -8.90 19.27 -4.90
CA GLY A 56 -9.48 19.22 -6.25
C GLY A 56 -10.20 17.93 -6.60
N CYS A 57 -10.70 17.21 -5.58
CA CYS A 57 -11.59 16.07 -5.75
C CYS A 57 -13.04 16.53 -5.78
N PHE A 58 -13.91 15.80 -6.47
CA PHE A 58 -15.35 15.97 -6.36
C PHE A 58 -15.86 15.19 -5.14
N LEU A 59 -16.84 15.74 -4.43
CA LEU A 59 -17.52 15.06 -3.33
C LEU A 59 -19.00 14.87 -3.71
N HIS A 60 -19.44 13.61 -3.72
CA HIS A 60 -20.85 13.23 -3.74
C HIS A 60 -21.23 12.76 -2.34
N ALA A 61 -21.94 13.61 -1.60
CA ALA A 61 -22.37 13.30 -0.25
C ALA A 61 -23.54 12.32 -0.28
N LEU A 62 -23.37 11.16 0.37
CA LEU A 62 -24.40 10.14 0.46
C LEU A 62 -25.42 10.45 1.56
N THR A 63 -26.64 9.96 1.38
CA THR A 63 -27.74 10.16 2.33
C THR A 63 -27.74 9.16 3.48
N ALA A 64 -27.17 7.98 3.26
CA ALA A 64 -27.08 6.88 4.23
C ALA A 64 -25.68 6.25 4.20
N THR A 65 -25.40 5.42 5.21
CA THR A 65 -24.17 4.63 5.32
C THR A 65 -24.55 3.16 5.38
N HIS A 66 -23.85 2.30 4.65
CA HIS A 66 -24.05 0.85 4.74
C HIS A 66 -23.87 0.38 6.20
N PRO A 67 -24.74 -0.48 6.76
CA PRO A 67 -25.63 -1.44 6.08
C PRO A 67 -27.03 -0.94 5.69
N ASP A 68 -27.31 0.36 5.75
CA ASP A 68 -28.57 0.88 5.21
C ASP A 68 -28.66 0.61 3.68
N PRO A 69 -29.69 -0.10 3.19
CA PRO A 69 -29.86 -0.39 1.75
C PRO A 69 -29.96 0.84 0.86
N ALA A 70 -30.30 2.01 1.42
CA ALA A 70 -30.29 3.27 0.68
C ALA A 70 -28.88 3.62 0.18
N ASP A 71 -27.82 3.22 0.90
CA ASP A 71 -26.42 3.41 0.49
C ASP A 71 -26.13 2.73 -0.85
N LEU A 72 -26.30 1.40 -0.91
CA LEU A 72 -26.03 0.62 -2.11
C LEU A 72 -26.91 1.03 -3.28
N THR A 73 -28.16 1.45 -3.01
CA THR A 73 -29.07 1.95 -4.03
C THR A 73 -28.56 3.25 -4.64
N GLU A 74 -28.13 4.21 -3.80
CA GLU A 74 -27.60 5.50 -4.23
C GLU A 74 -26.26 5.35 -4.97
N VAL A 75 -25.31 4.61 -4.38
CA VAL A 75 -24.00 4.31 -4.97
C VAL A 75 -24.16 3.57 -6.30
N GLY A 76 -25.01 2.54 -6.35
CA GLY A 76 -25.27 1.78 -7.57
C GLY A 76 -25.84 2.64 -8.69
N SER A 77 -26.79 3.53 -8.38
CA SER A 77 -27.39 4.45 -9.34
C SER A 77 -26.36 5.46 -9.87
N TRP A 78 -25.55 6.02 -8.99
CA TRP A 78 -24.48 6.95 -9.39
C TRP A 78 -23.44 6.27 -10.29
N LEU A 79 -23.05 5.04 -9.94
CA LEU A 79 -22.11 4.26 -10.75
C LEU A 79 -22.69 3.93 -12.12
N ASP A 80 -23.97 3.57 -12.23
CA ASP A 80 -24.60 3.28 -13.54
C ASP A 80 -24.53 4.46 -14.50
N GLU A 81 -24.68 5.68 -13.99
CA GLU A 81 -24.59 6.90 -14.81
C GLU A 81 -23.16 7.22 -15.27
N GLN A 82 -22.15 6.78 -14.53
CA GLN A 82 -20.74 7.17 -14.75
C GLN A 82 -19.83 6.00 -15.13
N VAL A 83 -20.33 4.76 -15.19
CA VAL A 83 -19.56 3.51 -15.26
C VAL A 83 -18.45 3.55 -16.31
N LYS A 84 -18.74 4.11 -17.50
CA LYS A 84 -17.80 4.19 -18.63
C LYS A 84 -16.58 5.09 -18.38
N LYS A 85 -16.63 5.95 -17.36
CA LYS A 85 -15.53 6.86 -16.99
C LYS A 85 -14.71 6.34 -15.82
N VAL A 86 -15.26 5.40 -15.05
CA VAL A 86 -14.64 4.86 -13.84
C VAL A 86 -13.53 3.89 -14.25
N ALA A 87 -12.30 4.25 -13.92
CA ALA A 87 -11.14 3.38 -14.09
C ALA A 87 -10.98 2.43 -12.91
N TRP A 88 -11.25 2.92 -11.69
CA TRP A 88 -11.13 2.15 -10.45
C TRP A 88 -12.14 2.63 -9.42
N LEU A 89 -12.64 1.68 -8.62
CA LEU A 89 -13.37 1.93 -7.39
C LEU A 89 -12.53 1.46 -6.19
N VAL A 90 -12.42 2.31 -5.17
CA VAL A 90 -11.74 2.01 -3.90
C VAL A 90 -12.77 1.96 -2.78
N LEU A 91 -12.81 0.85 -2.04
CA LEU A 91 -13.57 0.72 -0.80
C LEU A 91 -12.64 0.83 0.40
N ASP A 92 -12.97 1.70 1.34
CA ASP A 92 -12.23 1.85 2.59
C ASP A 92 -13.16 2.05 3.80
N GLY A 93 -13.38 0.97 4.55
CA GLY A 93 -14.21 0.96 5.74
C GLY A 93 -14.60 -0.46 6.17
N TYR A 94 -14.69 -0.70 7.48
CA TYR A 94 -14.96 -2.04 8.03
C TYR A 94 -16.41 -2.51 7.87
N HIS A 95 -17.30 -1.61 7.49
CA HIS A 95 -18.70 -1.93 7.30
C HIS A 95 -18.96 -2.50 5.89
N PHE A 96 -18.06 -2.32 4.92
CA PHE A 96 -18.20 -2.89 3.58
C PHE A 96 -17.98 -4.41 3.61
N ASP A 97 -19.07 -5.15 3.77
CA ASP A 97 -19.06 -6.61 3.84
C ASP A 97 -18.92 -7.28 2.45
N THR A 98 -18.82 -8.62 2.45
CA THR A 98 -18.71 -9.42 1.22
C THR A 98 -19.88 -9.17 0.25
N ASN A 99 -21.10 -8.91 0.75
CA ASN A 99 -22.24 -8.63 -0.13
C ASN A 99 -22.09 -7.26 -0.81
N TYR A 100 -21.51 -6.27 -0.10
CA TYR A 100 -21.16 -4.99 -0.70
C TYR A 100 -20.14 -5.17 -1.83
N HIS A 101 -19.11 -5.99 -1.62
CA HIS A 101 -18.14 -6.31 -2.66
C HIS A 101 -18.80 -6.94 -3.88
N ASP A 102 -19.69 -7.90 -3.69
CA ASP A 102 -20.45 -8.54 -4.77
C ASP A 102 -21.32 -7.56 -5.56
N ALA A 103 -22.03 -6.68 -4.85
CA ALA A 103 -22.88 -5.67 -5.47
C ALA A 103 -22.08 -4.71 -6.36
N ILE A 104 -20.88 -4.30 -5.92
CA ILE A 104 -19.99 -3.45 -6.72
C ILE A 104 -19.38 -4.24 -7.89
N ARG A 105 -18.90 -5.47 -7.67
CA ARG A 105 -18.33 -6.31 -8.73
C ARG A 105 -19.33 -6.64 -9.84
N ALA A 106 -20.62 -6.74 -9.52
CA ALA A 106 -21.69 -6.93 -10.51
C ALA A 106 -21.78 -5.80 -11.54
N LYS A 107 -21.15 -4.64 -11.30
CA LYS A 107 -21.03 -3.52 -12.25
C LYS A 107 -19.86 -3.65 -13.23
N ASP A 108 -19.07 -4.73 -13.15
CA ASP A 108 -17.87 -4.98 -13.97
C ASP A 108 -16.81 -3.86 -13.85
N LEU A 109 -16.67 -3.31 -12.64
CA LEU A 109 -15.70 -2.26 -12.31
C LEU A 109 -14.49 -2.85 -11.59
N PRO A 110 -13.26 -2.38 -11.90
CA PRO A 110 -12.08 -2.72 -11.12
C PRO A 110 -12.21 -2.26 -9.67
N LEU A 111 -12.02 -3.19 -8.75
CA LEU A 111 -12.25 -2.97 -7.33
C LEU A 111 -10.96 -3.15 -6.51
N LEU A 112 -10.58 -2.08 -5.81
CA LEU A 112 -9.56 -2.10 -4.77
C LEU A 112 -10.24 -2.02 -3.40
N VAL A 113 -9.88 -2.92 -2.50
CA VAL A 113 -10.35 -2.90 -1.10
C VAL A 113 -9.17 -2.62 -0.18
N ILE A 114 -9.34 -1.67 0.73
CA ILE A 114 -8.40 -1.38 1.80
C ILE A 114 -8.86 -2.08 3.09
N ASP A 115 -7.98 -2.89 3.66
CA ASP A 115 -8.21 -3.65 4.89
C ASP A 115 -7.09 -3.37 5.91
N ASP A 116 -7.38 -3.61 7.19
CA ASP A 116 -6.41 -3.44 8.27
C ASP A 116 -6.10 -4.74 9.03
N TYR A 117 -7.08 -5.65 9.17
CA TYR A 117 -7.00 -6.78 10.12
C TYR A 117 -7.65 -8.09 9.66
N ALA A 118 -7.92 -8.26 8.36
CA ALA A 118 -8.45 -9.49 7.74
C ALA A 118 -9.75 -9.98 8.38
N HIS A 119 -10.73 -9.09 8.44
CA HIS A 119 -11.96 -9.26 9.21
C HIS A 119 -13.11 -9.94 8.46
N LEU A 120 -13.05 -9.97 7.12
CA LEU A 120 -14.09 -10.59 6.31
C LEU A 120 -13.83 -12.07 6.08
N PRO A 121 -14.90 -12.89 5.96
CA PRO A 121 -14.75 -14.30 5.61
C PRO A 121 -14.13 -14.48 4.22
N GLU A 122 -14.46 -13.60 3.28
CA GLU A 122 -13.94 -13.58 1.92
C GLU A 122 -13.93 -12.16 1.33
N TYR A 123 -12.84 -11.84 0.62
CA TYR A 123 -12.64 -10.57 -0.07
C TYR A 123 -12.81 -10.76 -1.59
N HIS A 124 -13.76 -10.06 -2.18
CA HIS A 124 -14.00 -10.07 -3.63
C HIS A 124 -13.47 -8.78 -4.25
N ALA A 125 -12.16 -8.71 -4.47
CA ALA A 125 -11.47 -7.54 -5.00
C ALA A 125 -10.45 -7.92 -6.08
N ASP A 126 -10.16 -7.00 -6.99
CA ASP A 126 -9.06 -7.14 -7.94
C ASP A 126 -7.73 -6.83 -7.25
N ILE A 127 -7.70 -5.81 -6.40
CA ILE A 127 -6.57 -5.47 -5.53
C ILE A 127 -7.03 -5.46 -4.07
N LEU A 128 -6.27 -6.12 -3.20
CA LEU A 128 -6.42 -6.04 -1.75
C LEU A 128 -5.20 -5.35 -1.15
N LEU A 129 -5.42 -4.18 -0.54
CA LEU A 129 -4.39 -3.40 0.14
C LEU A 129 -4.54 -3.58 1.65
N ASN A 130 -3.48 -4.02 2.33
CA ASN A 130 -3.33 -3.79 3.76
C ASN A 130 -1.95 -3.16 4.02
N PRO A 131 -1.90 -1.87 4.38
CA PRO A 131 -0.63 -1.16 4.57
C PRO A 131 0.05 -1.49 5.90
N ASN A 132 -0.58 -2.25 6.80
CA ASN A 132 -0.04 -2.47 8.13
C ASN A 132 1.19 -3.37 8.10
N ALA A 133 2.16 -3.09 8.97
CA ALA A 133 3.41 -3.84 9.07
C ALA A 133 3.22 -5.34 9.38
N CYS A 134 2.09 -5.73 9.97
CA CYS A 134 1.68 -7.10 10.28
C CYS A 134 0.85 -7.77 9.18
N ALA A 135 0.52 -7.07 8.07
CA ALA A 135 -0.41 -7.56 7.06
C ALA A 135 -0.03 -8.91 6.45
N GLY A 136 1.27 -9.18 6.31
CA GLY A 136 1.78 -10.45 5.77
C GLY A 136 1.60 -11.66 6.69
N GLU A 137 1.27 -11.44 7.96
CA GLU A 137 1.00 -12.49 8.97
C GLU A 137 -0.49 -12.84 9.03
N LEU A 138 -1.34 -12.07 8.35
CA LEU A 138 -2.78 -12.28 8.32
C LEU A 138 -3.16 -13.25 7.19
N THR A 139 -4.19 -14.04 7.45
CA THR A 139 -4.75 -14.97 6.47
C THR A 139 -5.88 -14.30 5.71
N TYR A 140 -5.72 -14.17 4.40
CA TYR A 140 -6.73 -13.60 3.50
C TYR A 140 -7.36 -14.69 2.62
N THR A 141 -8.67 -14.82 2.71
CA THR A 141 -9.48 -15.56 1.74
C THR A 141 -9.92 -14.60 0.64
N ALA A 142 -9.45 -14.83 -0.59
CA ALA A 142 -9.78 -14.02 -1.76
C ALA A 142 -9.57 -14.86 -3.02
N HIS A 143 -10.09 -14.38 -4.16
CA HIS A 143 -9.87 -15.02 -5.45
C HIS A 143 -8.36 -15.16 -5.75
N PRO A 144 -7.90 -16.26 -6.40
CA PRO A 144 -6.48 -16.46 -6.71
C PRO A 144 -5.84 -15.38 -7.59
N ASP A 145 -6.65 -14.65 -8.36
CA ASP A 145 -6.19 -13.52 -9.19
C ASP A 145 -6.15 -12.18 -8.43
N THR A 146 -6.66 -12.12 -7.20
CA THR A 146 -6.59 -10.91 -6.37
C THR A 146 -5.13 -10.56 -6.08
N LEU A 147 -4.71 -9.36 -6.51
CA LEU A 147 -3.39 -8.84 -6.22
C LEU A 147 -3.35 -8.34 -4.77
N ARG A 148 -2.54 -8.99 -3.94
CA ARG A 148 -2.36 -8.64 -2.53
C ARG A 148 -1.17 -7.69 -2.36
N LEU A 149 -1.45 -6.46 -1.95
CA LEU A 149 -0.47 -5.43 -1.62
C LEU A 149 -0.40 -5.32 -0.09
N LEU A 150 0.41 -6.18 0.53
CA LEU A 150 0.52 -6.31 1.98
C LEU A 150 1.81 -5.69 2.51
N GLY A 151 1.70 -4.90 3.58
CA GLY A 151 2.83 -4.37 4.32
C GLY A 151 3.06 -2.86 4.16
N SER A 152 3.86 -2.31 5.07
CA SER A 152 4.12 -0.87 5.23
C SER A 152 4.82 -0.19 4.06
N ARG A 153 5.36 -0.96 3.11
CA ARG A 153 5.87 -0.41 1.84
C ARG A 153 4.76 0.17 0.94
N TYR A 154 3.50 -0.16 1.22
CA TYR A 154 2.32 0.34 0.50
C TYR A 154 1.53 1.37 1.30
N THR A 155 2.06 1.86 2.43
CA THR A 155 1.39 2.88 3.23
C THR A 155 1.09 4.13 2.40
N PRO A 156 -0.20 4.50 2.24
CA PRO A 156 -0.56 5.73 1.56
C PRO A 156 -0.24 6.92 2.46
N LEU A 157 0.74 7.73 2.06
CA LEU A 157 1.11 8.97 2.76
C LEU A 157 0.78 10.18 1.91
N ARG A 158 0.19 11.19 2.55
CA ARG A 158 -0.14 12.48 1.91
C ARG A 158 1.13 13.17 1.43
N ARG A 159 1.00 13.98 0.37
CA ARG A 159 2.12 14.68 -0.28
C ARG A 159 2.99 15.49 0.69
N GLU A 160 2.40 16.06 1.75
CA GLU A 160 3.14 16.80 2.77
C GLU A 160 4.27 15.98 3.42
N PHE A 161 4.09 14.65 3.53
CA PHE A 161 5.09 13.78 4.12
C PHE A 161 6.23 13.43 3.15
N HIS A 162 6.00 13.46 1.83
CA HIS A 162 7.00 13.01 0.86
C HIS A 162 8.30 13.82 0.94
N GLN A 163 8.19 15.14 1.11
CA GLN A 163 9.35 16.02 1.30
C GLN A 163 9.94 15.88 2.71
N ALA A 164 9.10 15.65 3.70
CA ALA A 164 9.49 15.57 5.10
C ALA A 164 10.27 14.28 5.43
N VAL A 165 9.96 13.16 4.76
CA VAL A 165 10.69 11.87 4.90
C VAL A 165 12.15 11.99 4.49
N GLN A 166 12.49 12.87 3.54
CA GLN A 166 13.88 13.04 3.08
C GLN A 166 14.78 13.77 4.09
N GLN A 167 14.22 14.32 5.16
CA GLN A 167 14.95 15.11 6.14
C GLN A 167 15.46 14.20 7.28
N GLN A 168 16.77 14.19 7.50
CA GLN A 168 17.34 13.47 8.63
C GLN A 168 16.95 14.13 9.95
N ARG A 169 16.37 13.34 10.85
CA ARG A 169 15.97 13.80 12.18
C ARG A 169 17.20 13.89 13.10
N LYS A 170 17.40 15.05 13.72
CA LYS A 170 18.35 15.20 14.83
C LYS A 170 17.68 14.81 16.14
N VAL A 171 18.21 13.79 16.81
CA VAL A 171 17.74 13.36 18.13
C VAL A 171 18.53 14.08 19.22
N ILE A 172 17.85 14.89 20.03
CA ILE A 172 18.47 15.60 21.17
C ILE A 172 18.71 14.65 22.34
N ALA A 173 19.63 15.01 23.25
CA ALA A 173 20.01 14.18 24.40
C ALA A 173 18.82 13.90 25.33
N GLU A 174 18.15 14.95 25.79
CA GLU A 174 16.94 14.86 26.61
C GLU A 174 15.76 15.42 25.82
N GLY A 175 14.75 14.58 25.60
CA GLY A 175 13.51 14.97 24.92
C GLY A 175 12.69 15.90 25.81
N ARG A 176 12.06 16.91 25.19
CA ARG A 176 11.22 17.89 25.92
C ARG A 176 9.90 18.16 25.22
N ARG A 177 9.83 17.87 23.92
CA ARG A 177 8.68 18.19 23.08
C ARG A 177 7.83 16.94 22.89
N ILE A 178 6.60 16.98 23.38
CA ILE A 178 5.66 15.86 23.26
C ILE A 178 4.49 16.27 22.38
N LEU A 179 4.20 15.45 21.38
CA LEU A 179 2.96 15.53 20.62
C LEU A 179 1.99 14.49 21.16
N VAL A 180 0.74 14.89 21.42
CA VAL A 180 -0.36 13.98 21.76
C VAL A 180 -1.39 14.02 20.64
N THR A 181 -1.76 12.85 20.12
CA THR A 181 -2.83 12.73 19.11
C THR A 181 -3.50 11.36 19.13
N MET A 182 -4.80 11.33 19.44
CA MET A 182 -5.62 10.10 19.49
C MET A 182 -6.47 9.87 18.23
N GLY A 183 -6.12 10.54 17.14
CA GLY A 183 -6.87 10.48 15.88
C GLY A 183 -8.05 11.45 15.84
N GLY A 184 -9.02 11.15 14.96
CA GLY A 184 -10.05 12.10 14.55
C GLY A 184 -11.17 12.36 15.56
N ALA A 185 -11.47 11.40 16.44
CA ALA A 185 -12.66 11.42 17.29
C ALA A 185 -12.36 11.27 18.80
N ASP A 186 -11.51 10.32 19.22
CA ASP A 186 -11.15 10.14 20.64
C ASP A 186 -12.37 10.11 21.59
N LEU A 187 -13.35 9.26 21.29
CA LEU A 187 -14.65 9.23 21.99
C LEU A 187 -14.52 8.91 23.49
N ASP A 188 -13.54 8.10 23.88
CA ASP A 188 -13.29 7.68 25.26
C ASP A 188 -12.42 8.69 26.06
N ASN A 189 -12.15 9.86 25.50
CA ASN A 189 -11.29 10.90 26.09
C ASN A 189 -9.92 10.36 26.55
N VAL A 190 -9.28 9.53 25.72
CA VAL A 190 -7.95 8.98 26.04
C VAL A 190 -6.91 10.09 26.03
N SER A 191 -7.09 11.14 25.24
CA SER A 191 -6.25 12.35 25.34
C SER A 191 -6.27 12.93 26.76
N GLY A 192 -7.43 12.91 27.45
CA GLY A 192 -7.54 13.36 28.84
C GLY A 192 -6.71 12.51 29.81
N GLN A 193 -6.72 11.18 29.64
CA GLN A 193 -5.89 10.29 30.45
C GLN A 193 -4.39 10.51 30.23
N VAL A 194 -3.99 10.85 28.99
CA VAL A 194 -2.62 11.24 28.68
C VAL A 194 -2.27 12.58 29.32
N VAL A 195 -3.19 13.55 29.31
CA VAL A 195 -3.00 14.83 30.01
C VAL A 195 -2.79 14.60 31.51
N ASP A 196 -3.58 13.73 32.14
CA ASP A 196 -3.40 13.40 33.55
C ASP A 196 -2.00 12.81 33.83
N ALA A 197 -1.49 11.95 32.93
CA ALA A 197 -0.14 11.39 33.03
C ALA A 197 0.94 12.49 32.92
N LEU A 198 0.79 13.40 31.97
CA LEU A 198 1.71 14.52 31.78
C LEU A 198 1.73 15.47 32.97
N LEU A 199 0.55 15.79 33.54
CA LEU A 199 0.43 16.61 34.75
C LEU A 199 1.12 15.95 35.96
N ALA A 200 1.00 14.62 36.09
CA ALA A 200 1.63 13.87 37.17
C ALA A 200 3.17 13.90 37.13
N MET A 201 3.79 14.17 35.97
CA MET A 201 5.25 14.27 35.85
C MET A 201 5.85 15.50 36.55
N GLN A 202 5.05 16.56 36.78
CA GLN A 202 5.49 17.81 37.41
C GLN A 202 6.78 18.42 36.81
N CYS A 203 6.97 18.27 35.50
CA CYS A 203 8.17 18.75 34.78
C CYS A 203 7.85 20.03 34.00
N SER A 204 8.38 21.17 34.43
CA SER A 204 8.12 22.48 33.80
C SER A 204 8.88 22.72 32.49
N GLU A 205 9.89 21.90 32.19
CA GLU A 205 10.71 22.02 30.97
C GLU A 205 10.06 21.37 29.74
N LEU A 206 8.90 20.73 29.90
CA LEU A 206 8.17 20.14 28.79
C LEU A 206 7.49 21.21 27.93
N GLU A 207 7.40 20.91 26.64
CA GLU A 207 6.55 21.60 25.69
C GLU A 207 5.59 20.56 25.10
N ILE A 208 4.28 20.79 25.21
CA ILE A 208 3.26 19.84 24.79
C ILE A 208 2.41 20.44 23.68
N LYS A 209 2.21 19.68 22.60
CA LYS A 209 1.19 19.98 21.59
C LYS A 209 0.17 18.86 21.58
N ILE A 210 -1.10 19.21 21.70
CA ILE A 210 -2.20 18.25 21.63
C ILE A 210 -3.03 18.56 20.38
N VAL A 211 -3.03 17.63 19.43
CA VAL A 211 -3.85 17.75 18.22
C VAL A 211 -5.20 17.11 18.49
N VAL A 212 -6.24 17.94 18.55
CA VAL A 212 -7.62 17.51 18.76
C VAL A 212 -8.28 17.29 17.41
N GLY A 213 -8.76 16.07 17.18
CA GLY A 213 -9.43 15.71 15.94
C GLY A 213 -10.72 16.52 15.70
N PRO A 214 -11.14 16.70 14.43
CA PRO A 214 -12.29 17.54 14.08
C PRO A 214 -13.64 17.01 14.58
N LEU A 215 -13.69 15.76 15.07
CA LEU A 215 -14.88 15.10 15.58
C LEU A 215 -14.78 14.80 17.09
N ASN A 216 -13.78 15.37 17.78
CA ASN A 216 -13.57 15.13 19.21
C ASN A 216 -14.52 15.98 20.08
N PRO A 217 -15.36 15.36 20.93
CA PRO A 217 -16.33 16.08 21.76
C PRO A 217 -15.72 16.69 23.04
N HIS A 218 -14.50 16.30 23.42
CA HIS A 218 -13.87 16.58 24.73
C HIS A 218 -12.93 17.79 24.72
N ARG A 219 -12.88 18.57 23.65
CA ARG A 219 -11.98 19.74 23.52
C ARG A 219 -12.06 20.70 24.71
N ALA A 220 -13.26 21.04 25.13
CA ALA A 220 -13.46 22.00 26.22
C ALA A 220 -12.93 21.46 27.55
N GLU A 221 -13.14 20.16 27.81
CA GLU A 221 -12.65 19.47 28.99
C GLU A 221 -11.12 19.41 29.03
N LEU A 222 -10.47 19.08 27.91
CA LEU A 222 -9.01 19.11 27.79
C LEU A 222 -8.43 20.49 28.12
N GLY A 223 -9.06 21.55 27.62
CA GLY A 223 -8.65 22.93 27.94
C GLY A 223 -8.71 23.25 29.44
N VAL A 224 -9.72 22.72 30.15
CA VAL A 224 -9.86 22.88 31.60
C VAL A 224 -8.82 22.03 32.35
N GLN A 225 -8.64 20.76 31.98
CA GLN A 225 -7.65 19.87 32.61
C GLN A 225 -6.24 20.47 32.57
N MET A 226 -5.88 21.10 31.46
CA MET A 226 -4.55 21.69 31.26
C MET A 226 -4.33 23.02 31.99
N SER A 227 -5.36 23.64 32.58
CA SER A 227 -5.21 24.92 33.28
C SER A 227 -4.26 24.87 34.48
N GLY A 228 -4.03 23.68 35.05
CA GLY A 228 -3.07 23.44 36.13
C GLY A 228 -1.68 23.00 35.67
N ALA A 229 -1.37 23.03 34.37
CA ALA A 229 -0.09 22.57 33.85
C ALA A 229 1.08 23.46 34.29
N SER A 230 2.19 22.84 34.68
CA SER A 230 3.45 23.52 34.99
C SER A 230 4.35 23.72 33.76
N PHE A 231 3.93 23.19 32.61
CA PHE A 231 4.65 23.19 31.34
C PHE A 231 3.90 23.99 30.26
N ALA A 232 4.61 24.31 29.18
CA ALA A 232 3.99 24.96 28.02
C ALA A 232 3.08 23.97 27.28
N VAL A 233 1.83 24.35 27.04
CA VAL A 233 0.88 23.49 26.33
C VAL A 233 0.07 24.27 25.31
N GLU A 234 -0.04 23.70 24.11
CA GLU A 234 -0.79 24.24 22.99
C GLU A 234 -1.83 23.21 22.51
N LEU A 235 -3.10 23.63 22.52
CA LEU A 235 -4.20 22.85 21.95
C LEU A 235 -4.38 23.26 20.49
N LEU A 236 -4.11 22.34 19.57
CA LEU A 236 -4.18 22.59 18.14
C LEU A 236 -5.53 22.14 17.58
N GLU A 237 -6.21 23.07 16.91
CA GLU A 237 -7.44 22.84 16.16
C GLU A 237 -7.12 22.30 14.77
N PRO A 238 -8.05 21.55 14.13
CA PRO A 238 -7.76 20.64 13.02
C PRO A 238 -6.67 21.15 12.08
N VAL A 239 -5.51 20.51 12.18
CA VAL A 239 -4.30 21.00 11.56
C VAL A 239 -4.31 20.62 10.08
N VAL A 240 -4.05 21.60 9.22
CA VAL A 240 -3.91 21.38 7.78
C VAL A 240 -2.66 20.55 7.47
N GLU A 241 -1.51 20.89 8.06
CA GLU A 241 -0.21 20.25 7.81
C GLU A 241 0.32 19.60 9.09
N MET A 242 0.28 18.27 9.15
CA MET A 242 0.72 17.49 10.31
C MET A 242 2.24 17.27 10.32
N ALA A 243 2.89 17.22 9.16
CA ALA A 243 4.31 16.87 9.08
C ALA A 243 5.20 17.81 9.91
N PRO A 244 5.05 19.15 9.88
CA PRO A 244 5.86 20.05 10.71
C PRO A 244 5.66 19.87 12.22
N ILE A 245 4.45 19.50 12.65
CA ILE A 245 4.14 19.28 14.08
C ILE A 245 4.76 17.97 14.55
N MET A 246 4.65 16.91 13.75
CA MET A 246 5.28 15.63 14.04
C MET A 246 6.80 15.76 14.08
N GLN A 247 7.40 16.49 13.15
CA GLN A 247 8.84 16.75 13.14
C GLN A 247 9.32 17.52 14.37
N TRP A 248 8.51 18.45 14.89
CA TRP A 248 8.81 19.21 16.10
C TRP A 248 8.92 18.34 17.36
N ALA A 249 8.14 17.26 17.45
CA ALA A 249 8.02 16.43 18.65
C ALA A 249 9.21 15.48 18.83
N ASP A 250 9.78 15.39 20.03
CA ASP A 250 10.81 14.41 20.43
C ASP A 250 10.22 13.03 20.73
N LEU A 251 8.98 13.00 21.19
CA LEU A 251 8.18 11.81 21.47
C LEU A 251 6.72 12.11 21.11
N THR A 252 6.06 11.17 20.43
CA THR A 252 4.63 11.26 20.18
C THR A 252 3.87 10.20 20.97
N ILE A 253 2.76 10.58 21.60
CA ILE A 253 1.83 9.67 22.24
C ILE A 253 0.59 9.57 21.35
N SER A 254 0.29 8.38 20.85
CA SER A 254 -0.78 8.20 19.87
C SER A 254 -1.59 6.91 20.05
N ALA A 255 -2.79 6.91 19.47
CA ALA A 255 -3.52 5.67 19.19
C ALA A 255 -2.77 4.85 18.13
N ALA A 256 -2.89 3.52 18.16
CA ALA A 256 -2.22 2.65 17.19
C ALA A 256 -2.95 2.57 15.83
N GLY A 257 -3.33 3.74 15.28
CA GLY A 257 -3.99 3.90 13.98
C GLY A 257 -3.04 4.32 12.84
N SER A 258 -3.60 4.82 11.74
CA SER A 258 -2.84 5.19 10.53
C SER A 258 -1.78 6.27 10.75
N THR A 259 -1.98 7.17 11.71
CA THR A 259 -1.00 8.20 12.13
C THR A 259 0.36 7.60 12.50
N CYS A 260 0.39 6.36 13.02
CA CYS A 260 1.65 5.68 13.34
C CYS A 260 2.55 5.51 12.12
N TRP A 261 1.98 5.33 10.93
CA TRP A 261 2.79 5.18 9.71
C TRP A 261 3.36 6.50 9.20
N GLU A 262 2.64 7.61 9.42
CA GLU A 262 3.15 8.97 9.20
C GLU A 262 4.35 9.25 10.14
N LEU A 263 4.20 8.93 11.44
CA LEU A 263 5.25 9.07 12.44
C LEU A 263 6.47 8.18 12.13
N ALA A 264 6.23 6.93 11.71
CA ALA A 264 7.28 5.99 11.34
C ALA A 264 8.08 6.52 10.15
N ALA A 265 7.41 7.01 9.10
CA ALA A 265 8.08 7.58 7.93
C ALA A 265 8.98 8.78 8.29
N LEU A 266 8.55 9.60 9.25
CA LEU A 266 9.32 10.75 9.75
C LEU A 266 10.38 10.38 10.80
N GLY A 267 10.50 9.11 11.18
CA GLY A 267 11.41 8.64 12.22
C GLY A 267 11.12 9.27 13.59
N VAL A 268 9.85 9.56 13.89
CA VAL A 268 9.43 10.13 15.18
C VAL A 268 9.22 9.00 16.20
N PRO A 269 9.93 9.02 17.34
CA PRO A 269 9.70 8.05 18.40
C PRO A 269 8.27 8.14 18.91
N MET A 270 7.63 6.99 19.13
CA MET A 270 6.23 6.96 19.52
C MET A 270 5.93 5.98 20.65
N LEU A 271 5.04 6.41 21.53
CA LEU A 271 4.34 5.57 22.50
C LEU A 271 2.92 5.39 21.98
N VAL A 272 2.49 4.13 21.83
CA VAL A 272 1.20 3.78 21.24
C VAL A 272 0.29 3.07 22.24
N THR A 273 -0.98 3.44 22.23
CA THR A 273 -2.05 2.79 23.00
C THR A 273 -3.10 2.22 22.05
N VAL A 274 -3.72 1.11 22.44
CA VAL A 274 -4.79 0.46 21.67
C VAL A 274 -6.13 1.06 22.08
N LEU A 275 -6.87 1.61 21.11
CA LEU A 275 -8.22 2.15 21.31
C LEU A 275 -9.33 1.22 20.80
N ALA A 276 -9.02 0.33 19.86
CA ALA A 276 -9.97 -0.55 19.21
C ALA A 276 -9.29 -1.84 18.74
N ASP A 277 -10.08 -2.90 18.51
CA ASP A 277 -9.58 -4.25 18.17
C ASP A 277 -8.66 -4.27 16.94
N ASN A 278 -9.01 -3.46 15.93
CA ASN A 278 -8.24 -3.29 14.70
C ASN A 278 -6.84 -2.67 14.91
N GLN A 279 -6.54 -2.12 16.09
CA GLN A 279 -5.26 -1.49 16.42
C GLN A 279 -4.31 -2.40 17.21
N GLU A 280 -4.79 -3.49 17.80
CA GLU A 280 -4.00 -4.32 18.72
C GLU A 280 -2.78 -4.93 18.03
N ARG A 281 -2.99 -5.54 16.86
CA ARG A 281 -1.90 -6.12 16.05
C ARG A 281 -0.95 -5.06 15.50
N VAL A 282 -1.46 -3.87 15.19
CA VAL A 282 -0.64 -2.74 14.74
C VAL A 282 0.30 -2.30 15.85
N ALA A 283 -0.21 -2.09 17.06
CA ALA A 283 0.58 -1.73 18.24
C ALA A 283 1.65 -2.79 18.57
N ALA A 284 1.27 -4.07 18.56
CA ALA A 284 2.18 -5.18 18.81
C ALA A 284 3.29 -5.26 17.74
N SER A 285 2.93 -5.09 16.46
CA SER A 285 3.89 -5.13 15.35
C SER A 285 4.88 -3.96 15.38
N LEU A 286 4.41 -2.74 15.66
CA LEU A 286 5.28 -1.56 15.81
C LEU A 286 6.30 -1.76 16.94
N ALA A 287 5.85 -2.29 18.08
CA ALA A 287 6.75 -2.60 19.20
C ALA A 287 7.75 -3.72 18.87
N ALA A 288 7.30 -4.81 18.24
CA ALA A 288 8.16 -5.92 17.83
C ALA A 288 9.24 -5.50 16.82
N LYS A 289 8.92 -4.52 15.95
CA LYS A 289 9.87 -3.93 14.99
C LYS A 289 10.72 -2.81 15.59
N GLY A 290 10.59 -2.53 16.89
CA GLY A 290 11.38 -1.52 17.59
C GLY A 290 10.99 -0.07 17.27
N ALA A 291 9.90 0.17 16.54
CA ALA A 291 9.49 1.50 16.10
C ALA A 291 8.62 2.25 17.14
N ALA A 292 8.07 1.54 18.13
CA ALA A 292 7.21 2.12 19.16
C ALA A 292 7.34 1.42 20.51
N VAL A 293 6.86 2.07 21.57
CA VAL A 293 6.48 1.39 22.82
C VAL A 293 4.98 1.20 22.85
N ASN A 294 4.53 -0.05 22.91
CA ASN A 294 3.12 -0.39 23.09
C ASN A 294 2.79 -0.43 24.60
N VAL A 295 1.93 0.47 25.08
CA VAL A 295 1.45 0.48 26.47
C VAL A 295 0.18 -0.35 26.70
N GLY A 296 -0.32 -1.00 25.64
CA GLY A 296 -1.52 -1.84 25.68
C GLY A 296 -2.81 -1.07 25.50
N TRP A 297 -3.91 -1.70 25.89
CA TRP A 297 -5.25 -1.12 25.84
C TRP A 297 -5.39 0.09 26.76
N PHE A 298 -6.08 1.13 26.31
CA PHE A 298 -6.22 2.40 27.04
C PHE A 298 -6.80 2.22 28.46
N HIS A 299 -7.68 1.24 28.65
CA HIS A 299 -8.27 0.90 29.95
C HIS A 299 -7.37 -0.01 30.82
N SER A 300 -6.19 -0.41 30.36
CA SER A 300 -5.31 -1.37 31.05
C SER A 300 -4.10 -0.71 31.73
N TRP A 301 -3.88 0.57 31.54
CA TRP A 301 -2.83 1.34 32.21
C TRP A 301 -3.42 2.46 33.06
N ARG A 302 -2.60 3.00 33.96
CA ARG A 302 -2.94 4.16 34.79
C ARG A 302 -2.05 5.34 34.41
N PRO A 303 -2.51 6.59 34.59
CA PRO A 303 -1.71 7.77 34.28
C PRO A 303 -0.30 7.78 34.89
N GLU A 304 -0.12 7.27 36.11
CA GLU A 304 1.18 7.25 36.79
C GLU A 304 2.17 6.26 36.12
N HIS A 305 1.66 5.13 35.64
CA HIS A 305 2.48 4.18 34.88
C HIS A 305 2.90 4.79 33.55
N LEU A 306 1.95 5.42 32.84
CA LEU A 306 2.22 6.09 31.58
C LEU A 306 3.25 7.22 31.75
N ALA A 307 3.12 8.04 32.80
CA ALA A 307 4.07 9.09 33.16
C ALA A 307 5.51 8.56 33.34
N THR A 308 5.65 7.40 33.98
CA THR A 308 6.94 6.73 34.17
C THR A 308 7.55 6.33 32.83
N VAL A 309 6.76 5.70 31.95
CA VAL A 309 7.23 5.27 30.62
C VAL A 309 7.62 6.47 29.76
N ILE A 310 6.85 7.57 29.82
CA ILE A 310 7.17 8.83 29.13
C ILE A 310 8.51 9.38 29.63
N ALA A 311 8.70 9.49 30.96
CA ALA A 311 9.93 10.01 31.54
C ALA A 311 11.17 9.21 31.13
N GLU A 312 11.09 7.87 31.19
CA GLU A 312 12.17 6.97 30.76
C GLU A 312 12.52 7.18 29.28
N LEU A 313 11.51 7.26 28.41
CA LEU A 313 11.73 7.47 26.98
C LEU A 313 12.31 8.84 26.65
N LEU A 314 11.94 9.91 27.38
CA LEU A 314 12.49 11.25 27.19
C LEU A 314 13.94 11.36 27.68
N ALA A 315 14.35 10.57 28.65
CA ALA A 315 15.73 10.52 29.12
C ALA A 315 16.65 9.68 28.20
N ASP A 316 16.12 8.70 27.47
CA ASP A 316 16.91 7.75 26.68
C ASP A 316 17.07 8.16 25.19
N GLN A 317 18.12 8.93 24.90
CA GLN A 317 18.45 9.38 23.53
C GLN A 317 18.62 8.22 22.55
N GLU A 318 19.31 7.16 22.97
CA GLU A 318 19.68 6.04 22.11
C GLU A 318 18.46 5.22 21.72
N ARG A 319 17.56 4.96 22.68
CA ARG A 319 16.30 4.28 22.42
C ARG A 319 15.40 5.09 21.49
N ARG A 320 15.30 6.42 21.67
CA ARG A 320 14.57 7.30 20.73
C ARG A 320 15.18 7.27 19.33
N ARG A 321 16.51 7.34 19.22
CA ARG A 321 17.20 7.26 17.92
C ARG A 321 16.91 5.93 17.23
N HIS A 322 17.04 4.82 17.95
CA HIS A 322 16.77 3.50 17.42
C HIS A 322 15.32 3.35 16.95
N MET A 323 14.34 3.87 17.71
CA MET A 323 12.94 3.88 17.28
C MET A 323 12.72 4.66 15.98
N GLY A 324 13.36 5.83 15.85
CA GLY A 324 13.29 6.63 14.64
C GLY A 324 13.88 5.91 13.42
N GLU A 325 15.05 5.27 13.57
CA GLU A 325 15.70 4.48 12.51
C GLU A 325 14.85 3.28 12.10
N CYS A 326 14.33 2.53 13.07
CA CYS A 326 13.44 1.39 12.83
C CYS A 326 12.16 1.83 12.11
N GLY A 327 11.49 2.88 12.60
CA GLY A 327 10.28 3.42 11.98
C GLY A 327 10.51 3.86 10.54
N HIS A 328 11.57 4.63 10.29
CA HIS A 328 11.90 5.14 8.96
C HIS A 328 12.23 3.99 7.99
N GLY A 329 12.84 2.91 8.47
CA GLY A 329 13.08 1.69 7.69
C GLY A 329 11.81 0.94 7.29
N LEU A 330 10.67 1.17 7.95
CA LEU A 330 9.39 0.51 7.63
C LEU A 330 8.60 1.21 6.52
N VAL A 331 8.70 2.54 6.43
CA VAL A 331 7.88 3.37 5.53
C VAL A 331 8.77 4.36 4.81
N ASP A 332 8.97 4.15 3.51
CA ASP A 332 9.86 4.96 2.67
C ASP A 332 9.15 6.12 1.94
N GLY A 333 7.86 6.31 2.19
CA GLY A 333 7.04 7.36 1.58
C GLY A 333 6.62 7.10 0.13
N ARG A 334 6.95 5.95 -0.48
CA ARG A 334 6.61 5.61 -1.87
C ARG A 334 5.37 4.73 -2.02
N GLY A 335 4.55 4.61 -0.95
CA GLY A 335 3.39 3.71 -0.95
C GLY A 335 2.34 4.08 -1.98
N CYS A 336 1.97 5.37 -2.10
CA CYS A 336 0.99 5.83 -3.09
C CYS A 336 1.46 5.57 -4.53
N GLU A 337 2.72 5.88 -4.85
CA GLU A 337 3.31 5.65 -6.18
C GLU A 337 3.19 4.17 -6.57
N ARG A 338 3.58 3.25 -5.67
CA ARG A 338 3.47 1.80 -5.90
C ARG A 338 2.02 1.36 -6.07
N LEU A 339 1.11 1.94 -5.28
CA LEU A 339 -0.30 1.60 -5.31
C LEU A 339 -0.93 2.00 -6.65
N VAL A 340 -0.77 3.25 -7.06
CA VAL A 340 -1.27 3.75 -8.35
C VAL A 340 -0.65 3.00 -9.50
N GLN A 341 0.65 2.69 -9.43
CA GLN A 341 1.29 1.86 -10.43
C GLN A 341 0.69 0.45 -10.52
N ALA A 342 0.41 -0.19 -9.38
CA ALA A 342 -0.23 -1.50 -9.36
C ALA A 342 -1.64 -1.45 -9.99
N MET A 343 -2.38 -0.37 -9.75
CA MET A 343 -3.70 -0.14 -10.35
C MET A 343 -3.62 0.08 -11.87
N CYS A 344 -2.73 0.95 -12.34
CA CYS A 344 -2.56 1.23 -13.78
C CYS A 344 -2.06 0.00 -14.55
N SER A 345 -1.17 -0.80 -13.95
CA SER A 345 -0.63 -2.01 -14.57
C SER A 345 -1.47 -3.26 -14.31
N PHE A 346 -2.64 -3.14 -13.66
CA PHE A 346 -3.50 -4.28 -13.38
C PHE A 346 -4.14 -4.84 -14.65
N TYR A 347 -4.53 -4.01 -15.60
CA TYR A 347 -5.00 -4.49 -16.89
C TYR A 347 -3.97 -4.14 -17.96
N PHE A 348 -3.57 -5.14 -18.73
CA PHE A 348 -2.68 -4.95 -19.86
C PHE A 348 -3.13 -5.83 -21.02
N ALA A 349 -2.89 -5.33 -22.23
CA ALA A 349 -3.06 -6.07 -23.46
C ALA A 349 -1.71 -6.69 -23.85
N LEU A 350 -1.78 -7.82 -24.55
CA LEU A 350 -0.63 -8.41 -25.23
C LEU A 350 -0.74 -8.08 -26.71
N ARG A 351 0.33 -7.51 -27.27
CA ARG A 351 0.47 -7.31 -28.72
C ARG A 351 1.73 -8.00 -29.23
N PRO A 352 1.79 -8.38 -30.52
CA PRO A 352 3.05 -8.75 -31.14
C PRO A 352 4.11 -7.66 -30.99
N ALA A 353 5.36 -8.06 -30.81
CA ALA A 353 6.49 -7.14 -30.88
C ALA A 353 6.67 -6.60 -32.31
N VAL A 354 7.09 -5.35 -32.42
CA VAL A 354 7.37 -4.67 -33.70
C VAL A 354 8.83 -4.20 -33.73
N ALA A 355 9.31 -3.78 -34.91
CA ALA A 355 10.71 -3.37 -35.10
C ALA A 355 11.12 -2.24 -34.15
N GLU A 356 10.20 -1.32 -33.85
CA GLU A 356 10.39 -0.17 -32.97
C GLU A 356 10.65 -0.58 -31.51
N ASP A 357 10.26 -1.80 -31.10
CA ASP A 357 10.49 -2.30 -29.74
C ASP A 357 11.95 -2.72 -29.50
N CYS A 358 12.80 -2.79 -30.54
CA CYS A 358 14.17 -3.29 -30.44
C CYS A 358 14.98 -2.57 -29.35
N THR A 359 14.96 -1.24 -29.36
CA THR A 359 15.66 -0.38 -28.39
C THR A 359 15.15 -0.59 -26.97
N LEU A 360 13.83 -0.70 -26.81
CA LEU A 360 13.20 -0.90 -25.50
C LEU A 360 13.58 -2.25 -24.91
N VAL A 361 13.49 -3.31 -25.72
CA VAL A 361 13.87 -4.67 -25.30
C VAL A 361 15.36 -4.75 -24.95
N TYR A 362 16.21 -4.07 -25.71
CA TYR A 362 17.64 -3.97 -25.40
C TYR A 362 17.87 -3.36 -24.03
N GLN A 363 17.23 -2.22 -23.74
CA GLN A 363 17.35 -1.54 -22.45
C GLN A 363 16.92 -2.45 -21.30
N TRP A 364 15.80 -3.15 -21.43
CA TRP A 364 15.34 -4.09 -20.40
C TRP A 364 16.27 -5.30 -20.23
N ALA A 365 16.81 -5.81 -21.33
CA ALA A 365 17.72 -6.95 -21.30
C ALA A 365 19.06 -6.59 -20.65
N ASN A 366 19.59 -5.39 -20.93
CA ASN A 366 20.86 -4.88 -20.40
C ASN A 366 20.76 -4.15 -19.08
N ASP A 367 19.57 -4.01 -18.51
CA ASP A 367 19.41 -3.54 -17.14
C ASP A 367 20.29 -4.37 -16.16
N PRO A 368 21.07 -3.72 -15.28
CA PRO A 368 22.05 -4.42 -14.43
C PRO A 368 21.46 -5.54 -13.58
N GLU A 369 20.25 -5.34 -13.01
CA GLU A 369 19.59 -6.38 -12.22
C GLU A 369 19.15 -7.55 -13.11
N THR A 370 18.64 -7.28 -14.33
CA THR A 370 18.32 -8.34 -15.31
C THR A 370 19.56 -9.15 -15.66
N ARG A 371 20.70 -8.48 -15.95
CA ARG A 371 21.96 -9.16 -16.33
C ARG A 371 22.54 -10.01 -15.20
N ALA A 372 22.48 -9.53 -13.97
CA ALA A 372 22.95 -10.27 -12.80
C ALA A 372 22.25 -11.65 -12.65
N VAL A 373 20.98 -11.75 -13.04
CA VAL A 373 20.18 -12.99 -12.91
C VAL A 373 20.00 -13.77 -14.23
N SER A 374 20.64 -13.33 -15.31
CA SER A 374 20.55 -13.95 -16.65
C SER A 374 21.67 -14.95 -16.90
N PHE A 375 21.44 -15.98 -17.73
CA PHE A 375 22.43 -17.03 -18.06
C PHE A 375 23.79 -16.47 -18.50
N CYS A 376 23.80 -15.51 -19.40
CA CYS A 376 24.96 -14.66 -19.68
C CYS A 376 24.77 -13.32 -18.95
N SER A 377 25.74 -12.95 -18.11
CA SER A 377 25.70 -11.71 -17.31
C SER A 377 26.45 -10.56 -17.96
N GLU A 378 27.22 -10.80 -19.02
CA GLU A 378 27.86 -9.74 -19.78
C GLU A 378 26.81 -8.85 -20.48
N PRO A 379 27.08 -7.54 -20.62
CA PRO A 379 26.26 -6.66 -21.43
C PRO A 379 26.16 -7.17 -22.87
N ILE A 380 24.95 -7.17 -23.42
CA ILE A 380 24.68 -7.51 -24.80
C ILE A 380 25.16 -6.35 -25.68
N VAL A 381 25.91 -6.64 -26.75
CA VAL A 381 26.33 -5.64 -27.73
C VAL A 381 25.14 -5.22 -28.59
N TRP A 382 25.01 -3.92 -28.87
CA TRP A 382 23.85 -3.35 -29.57
C TRP A 382 23.64 -3.95 -30.97
N GLU A 383 24.70 -4.10 -31.75
CA GLU A 383 24.62 -4.65 -33.11
C GLU A 383 24.16 -6.12 -33.10
N GLU A 384 24.70 -6.92 -32.16
CA GLU A 384 24.32 -8.32 -31.97
C GLU A 384 22.85 -8.44 -31.54
N HIS A 385 22.41 -7.55 -30.65
CA HIS A 385 21.01 -7.48 -30.22
C HIS A 385 20.07 -7.11 -31.38
N CYS A 386 20.43 -6.11 -32.19
CA CYS A 386 19.63 -5.71 -33.35
C CYS A 386 19.44 -6.88 -34.32
N GLN A 387 20.52 -7.61 -34.62
CA GLN A 387 20.46 -8.78 -35.49
C GLN A 387 19.57 -9.87 -34.86
N TRP A 388 19.83 -10.22 -33.59
CA TRP A 388 19.06 -11.23 -32.87
C TRP A 388 17.55 -10.87 -32.83
N PHE A 389 17.21 -9.61 -32.58
CA PHE A 389 15.83 -9.15 -32.48
C PHE A 389 15.12 -9.24 -33.83
N ALA A 390 15.76 -8.79 -34.92
CA ALA A 390 15.21 -8.88 -36.27
C ALA A 390 14.96 -10.33 -36.69
N GLU A 391 15.88 -11.24 -36.37
CA GLU A 391 15.69 -12.68 -36.63
C GLU A 391 14.50 -13.26 -35.85
N ARG A 392 14.34 -12.92 -34.57
CA ARG A 392 13.24 -13.44 -33.74
C ARG A 392 11.87 -12.89 -34.13
N LEU A 393 11.80 -11.71 -34.76
CA LEU A 393 10.53 -11.13 -35.22
C LEU A 393 9.93 -11.88 -36.42
N VAL A 394 10.76 -12.49 -37.26
CA VAL A 394 10.33 -13.18 -38.49
C VAL A 394 10.34 -14.70 -38.38
N ASP A 395 10.81 -15.23 -37.25
CA ASP A 395 10.90 -16.67 -37.00
C ASP A 395 9.50 -17.25 -36.71
N PRO A 396 8.96 -18.15 -37.57
CA PRO A 396 7.64 -18.72 -37.38
C PRO A 396 7.53 -19.61 -36.13
N ASN A 397 8.67 -20.06 -35.60
CA ASN A 397 8.76 -20.86 -34.39
C ASN A 397 8.95 -19.98 -33.14
N HIS A 398 8.83 -18.66 -33.26
CA HIS A 398 9.02 -17.75 -32.15
C HIS A 398 7.82 -16.82 -31.98
N VAL A 399 7.14 -16.91 -30.84
CA VAL A 399 6.08 -15.97 -30.47
C VAL A 399 6.68 -14.88 -29.60
N PHE A 400 6.63 -13.62 -30.05
CA PHE A 400 7.17 -12.48 -29.33
C PHE A 400 6.07 -11.47 -29.02
N LEU A 401 5.75 -11.31 -27.74
CA LEU A 401 4.69 -10.43 -27.26
C LEU A 401 5.26 -9.33 -26.36
N ILE A 402 4.66 -8.13 -26.46
CA ILE A 402 4.85 -7.00 -25.57
C ILE A 402 3.55 -6.79 -24.78
N ALA A 403 3.68 -6.69 -23.46
CA ALA A 403 2.60 -6.26 -22.59
C ALA A 403 2.53 -4.73 -22.59
N VAL A 404 1.34 -4.18 -22.81
CA VAL A 404 1.08 -2.75 -22.79
C VAL A 404 -0.11 -2.44 -21.89
N ASP A 405 -0.03 -1.37 -21.09
CA ASP A 405 -1.17 -0.91 -20.29
C ASP A 405 -2.26 -0.24 -21.15
N GLY A 406 -3.31 0.26 -20.49
CA GLY A 406 -4.41 0.96 -21.16
C GLY A 406 -4.03 2.27 -21.86
N GLU A 407 -2.86 2.85 -21.55
CA GLU A 407 -2.32 4.02 -22.24
C GLU A 407 -1.30 3.63 -23.34
N GLY A 408 -1.06 2.33 -23.55
CA GLY A 408 -0.11 1.81 -24.52
C GLY A 408 1.34 1.80 -24.04
N GLN A 409 1.60 2.09 -22.75
CA GLN A 409 2.94 2.04 -22.19
C GLN A 409 3.41 0.59 -22.05
N PRO A 410 4.59 0.23 -22.58
CA PRO A 410 5.12 -1.12 -22.45
C PRO A 410 5.50 -1.47 -21.01
N LEU A 411 4.96 -2.59 -20.50
CA LEU A 411 5.19 -3.09 -19.14
C LEU A 411 6.24 -4.21 -19.10
N GLY A 412 6.43 -4.90 -20.22
CA GLY A 412 7.35 -6.02 -20.33
C GLY A 412 7.18 -6.80 -21.62
N GLN A 413 7.94 -7.89 -21.74
CA GLN A 413 7.92 -8.80 -22.87
C GLN A 413 7.76 -10.25 -22.42
N VAL A 414 7.15 -11.05 -23.29
CA VAL A 414 7.12 -12.51 -23.19
C VAL A 414 7.48 -13.10 -24.53
N ARG A 415 8.35 -14.10 -24.52
CA ARG A 415 8.81 -14.81 -25.70
C ARG A 415 8.62 -16.30 -25.52
N PHE A 416 8.21 -16.99 -26.58
CA PHE A 416 8.13 -18.44 -26.62
C PHE A 416 8.92 -18.95 -27.81
N ALA A 417 9.92 -19.80 -27.55
CA ALA A 417 10.57 -20.59 -28.58
C ALA A 417 9.83 -21.92 -28.70
N VAL A 418 9.18 -22.17 -29.84
CA VAL A 418 8.30 -23.32 -30.10
C VAL A 418 9.06 -24.35 -30.92
N VAL A 419 9.03 -25.61 -30.48
CA VAL A 419 9.52 -26.75 -31.24
C VAL A 419 8.46 -27.84 -31.14
N ASP A 420 7.90 -28.23 -32.28
CA ASP A 420 6.74 -29.12 -32.37
C ASP A 420 5.55 -28.62 -31.52
N GLN A 421 5.19 -29.33 -30.44
CA GLN A 421 4.10 -28.96 -29.53
C GLN A 421 4.62 -28.53 -28.15
N GLU A 422 5.92 -28.26 -28.02
CA GLU A 422 6.53 -27.77 -26.79
C GLU A 422 7.07 -26.35 -26.99
N ALA A 423 7.00 -25.51 -25.95
CA ALA A 423 7.58 -24.19 -25.98
C ALA A 423 8.41 -23.85 -24.73
N VAL A 424 9.48 -23.09 -24.92
CA VAL A 424 10.27 -22.51 -23.82
C VAL A 424 9.94 -21.03 -23.67
N ILE A 425 9.42 -20.63 -22.51
CA ILE A 425 9.06 -19.25 -22.20
C ILE A 425 10.25 -18.46 -21.65
N SER A 426 10.39 -17.21 -22.08
CA SER A 426 11.30 -16.19 -21.53
C SER A 426 10.52 -14.90 -21.25
N VAL A 427 10.77 -14.27 -20.10
CA VAL A 427 10.06 -13.05 -19.67
C VAL A 427 11.04 -11.98 -19.24
N GLY A 428 10.73 -10.72 -19.56
CA GLY A 428 11.40 -9.54 -19.02
C GLY A 428 10.37 -8.47 -18.68
N LEU A 429 10.57 -7.74 -17.59
CA LEU A 429 9.69 -6.65 -17.17
C LEU A 429 10.46 -5.33 -17.18
N ALA A 430 9.75 -4.25 -17.49
CA ALA A 430 10.24 -2.90 -17.26
C ALA A 430 10.60 -2.71 -15.78
N GLN A 431 11.64 -1.92 -15.50
CA GLN A 431 12.17 -1.74 -14.15
C GLN A 431 11.10 -1.24 -13.17
N ASN A 432 10.29 -0.27 -13.62
CA ASN A 432 9.20 0.27 -12.84
C ASN A 432 8.15 -0.80 -12.52
N CYS A 433 7.84 -1.75 -13.41
CA CYS A 433 6.81 -2.77 -13.18
C CYS A 433 7.24 -3.92 -12.24
N ARG A 434 8.49 -3.96 -11.80
CA ARG A 434 9.00 -5.01 -10.91
C ARG A 434 8.40 -4.88 -9.52
N GLY A 435 7.95 -6.01 -8.95
CA GLY A 435 7.34 -6.03 -7.61
C GLY A 435 5.92 -5.44 -7.53
N ALA A 436 5.32 -5.03 -8.66
CA ALA A 436 3.94 -4.56 -8.76
C ALA A 436 2.94 -5.70 -9.12
N GLY A 437 3.37 -6.96 -9.04
CA GLY A 437 2.51 -8.11 -9.34
C GLY A 437 2.19 -8.33 -10.83
N VAL A 438 2.83 -7.59 -11.75
CA VAL A 438 2.65 -7.74 -13.21
C VAL A 438 3.18 -9.07 -13.72
N GLY A 439 4.37 -9.49 -13.27
CA GLY A 439 5.06 -10.69 -13.77
C GLY A 439 4.23 -11.98 -13.76
N PRO A 440 3.68 -12.42 -12.62
CA PRO A 440 2.87 -13.63 -12.56
C PRO A 440 1.65 -13.60 -13.49
N ARG A 441 0.97 -12.44 -13.55
CA ARG A 441 -0.21 -12.26 -14.41
C ARG A 441 0.16 -12.29 -15.89
N LEU A 442 1.27 -11.62 -16.25
CA LEU A 442 1.82 -11.61 -17.60
C LEU A 442 2.20 -13.03 -18.06
N ILE A 443 2.94 -13.76 -17.24
CA ILE A 443 3.34 -15.15 -17.53
C ILE A 443 2.10 -16.01 -17.76
N ARG A 444 1.10 -15.94 -16.87
CA ARG A 444 -0.10 -16.76 -16.93
C ARG A 444 -0.94 -16.46 -18.18
N GLN A 445 -1.25 -15.18 -18.40
CA GLN A 445 -2.05 -14.73 -19.54
C GLN A 445 -1.38 -15.10 -20.86
N ALA A 446 -0.08 -14.82 -21.00
CA ALA A 446 0.67 -15.16 -22.21
C ALA A 446 0.76 -16.68 -22.42
N SER A 447 1.02 -17.46 -21.36
CA SER A 447 1.12 -18.93 -21.47
C SER A 447 -0.22 -19.55 -21.87
N SER A 448 -1.33 -19.10 -21.26
CA SER A 448 -2.68 -19.56 -21.62
C SER A 448 -3.03 -19.24 -23.07
N GLN A 449 -2.82 -17.98 -23.49
CA GLN A 449 -3.11 -17.55 -24.87
C GLN A 449 -2.28 -18.30 -25.91
N VAL A 450 -0.97 -18.42 -25.69
CA VAL A 450 -0.07 -19.09 -26.66
C VAL A 450 -0.28 -20.59 -26.68
N LYS A 451 -0.52 -21.24 -25.54
CA LYS A 451 -0.87 -22.67 -25.48
C LYS A 451 -2.10 -22.98 -26.33
N ALA A 452 -3.15 -22.18 -26.20
CA ALA A 452 -4.37 -22.34 -26.97
C ALA A 452 -4.18 -22.02 -28.46
N ALA A 453 -3.51 -20.91 -28.79
CA ALA A 453 -3.34 -20.47 -30.17
C ALA A 453 -2.41 -21.38 -31.00
N GLN A 454 -1.37 -21.95 -30.38
CA GLN A 454 -0.37 -22.79 -31.05
C GLN A 454 -0.61 -24.30 -30.82
N GLY A 455 -1.65 -24.68 -30.07
CA GLY A 455 -1.95 -26.09 -29.78
C GLY A 455 -0.84 -26.79 -28.99
N LEU A 456 -0.16 -26.08 -28.07
CA LEU A 456 0.98 -26.63 -27.33
C LEU A 456 0.51 -27.64 -26.27
N THR A 457 1.24 -28.74 -26.15
CA THR A 457 1.05 -29.70 -25.06
C THR A 457 1.76 -29.23 -23.80
N ARG A 458 2.95 -28.62 -23.94
CA ARG A 458 3.83 -28.25 -22.81
C ARG A 458 4.46 -26.87 -22.98
N ILE A 459 4.56 -26.15 -21.87
CA ILE A 459 5.32 -24.89 -21.79
C ILE A 459 6.30 -25.02 -20.63
N LEU A 460 7.59 -24.84 -20.92
CA LEU A 460 8.69 -24.97 -19.99
C LEU A 460 9.36 -23.62 -19.74
N ALA A 461 9.79 -23.36 -18.50
CA ALA A 461 10.62 -22.21 -18.14
C ALA A 461 11.95 -22.69 -17.56
N ASN A 462 13.05 -22.15 -18.07
CA ASN A 462 14.40 -22.43 -17.60
C ASN A 462 14.88 -21.26 -16.74
N ILE A 463 15.04 -21.47 -15.43
CA ILE A 463 15.33 -20.41 -14.46
C ILE A 463 16.63 -20.72 -13.72
N LYS A 464 17.47 -19.69 -13.51
CA LYS A 464 18.64 -19.82 -12.64
C LYS A 464 18.21 -20.13 -11.20
N PRO A 465 18.84 -21.10 -10.49
CA PRO A 465 18.50 -21.44 -9.10
C PRO A 465 18.55 -20.25 -8.12
N GLY A 466 19.45 -19.28 -8.35
CA GLY A 466 19.56 -18.06 -7.55
C GLY A 466 18.46 -17.02 -7.79
N ASN A 467 17.69 -17.14 -8.88
CA ASN A 467 16.65 -16.16 -9.24
C ASN A 467 15.31 -16.48 -8.54
N ARG A 468 15.29 -16.30 -7.21
CA ARG A 468 14.11 -16.57 -6.37
C ARG A 468 12.87 -15.79 -6.81
N SER A 469 13.05 -14.55 -7.26
CA SER A 469 11.96 -13.70 -7.74
C SER A 469 11.26 -14.31 -8.97
N SER A 470 12.04 -14.77 -9.95
CA SER A 470 11.48 -15.43 -11.13
C SER A 470 10.81 -16.76 -10.79
N ILE A 471 11.44 -17.59 -9.95
CA ILE A 471 10.83 -18.86 -9.49
C ILE A 471 9.46 -18.60 -8.86
N GLN A 472 9.38 -17.66 -7.90
CA GLN A 472 8.10 -17.30 -7.27
C GLN A 472 7.09 -16.75 -8.28
N ALA A 473 7.53 -15.98 -9.27
CA ALA A 473 6.63 -15.45 -10.29
C ALA A 473 6.03 -16.56 -11.16
N PHE A 474 6.83 -17.54 -11.56
CA PHE A 474 6.36 -18.70 -12.32
C PHE A 474 5.46 -19.62 -11.49
N VAL A 475 5.78 -19.87 -10.21
CA VAL A 475 4.89 -20.62 -9.30
C VAL A 475 3.52 -19.95 -9.20
N LYS A 476 3.51 -18.64 -8.92
CA LYS A 476 2.28 -17.84 -8.88
C LYS A 476 1.55 -17.79 -10.23
N ALA A 477 2.25 -18.01 -11.34
CA ALA A 477 1.64 -18.06 -12.67
C ALA A 477 1.07 -19.44 -13.02
N GLY A 478 1.13 -20.43 -12.12
CA GLY A 478 0.62 -21.79 -12.36
C GLY A 478 1.65 -22.72 -13.01
N PHE A 479 2.95 -22.49 -12.76
CA PHE A 479 4.00 -23.43 -13.11
C PHE A 479 4.41 -24.26 -11.88
N GLN A 480 4.79 -25.51 -12.11
CA GLN A 480 5.33 -26.40 -11.09
C GLN A 480 6.72 -26.87 -11.50
N GLN A 481 7.58 -27.20 -10.53
CA GLN A 481 8.91 -27.71 -10.84
C GLN A 481 8.79 -29.10 -11.48
N ALA A 482 9.34 -29.27 -12.69
CA ALA A 482 9.22 -30.52 -13.43
C ALA A 482 10.11 -31.61 -12.79
N ALA A 483 9.51 -32.74 -12.43
CA ALA A 483 10.25 -33.88 -11.92
C ALA A 483 11.01 -34.59 -13.06
N GLY A 484 12.32 -34.76 -12.92
CA GLY A 484 13.11 -35.63 -13.80
C GLY A 484 13.57 -35.04 -15.15
N VAL A 485 13.30 -33.76 -15.45
CA VAL A 485 13.84 -33.12 -16.66
C VAL A 485 15.30 -32.71 -16.39
N ARG A 486 16.24 -33.48 -16.94
CA ARG A 486 17.65 -33.09 -16.97
C ARG A 486 17.87 -32.17 -18.16
N SER A 487 18.34 -30.94 -17.92
CA SER A 487 18.80 -30.09 -19.01
C SER A 487 20.00 -30.75 -19.71
N HIS A 488 20.04 -30.72 -21.04
CA HIS A 488 21.18 -31.20 -21.82
C HIS A 488 22.39 -30.25 -21.77
N VAL A 489 22.29 -29.11 -21.07
CA VAL A 489 23.23 -27.98 -21.20
C VAL A 489 23.91 -27.59 -19.88
N ASP A 490 23.30 -27.85 -18.72
CA ASP A 490 23.92 -27.55 -17.42
C ASP A 490 23.21 -28.25 -16.25
N GLN A 491 23.96 -28.69 -15.24
CA GLN A 491 23.43 -29.38 -14.05
C GLN A 491 22.77 -28.42 -13.03
N SER A 492 22.64 -27.13 -13.35
CA SER A 492 22.18 -26.08 -12.43
C SER A 492 21.06 -25.18 -12.99
N VAL A 493 19.99 -25.77 -13.53
CA VAL A 493 18.79 -25.02 -13.98
C VAL A 493 17.55 -25.55 -13.28
N VAL A 494 16.69 -24.66 -12.79
CA VAL A 494 15.36 -25.01 -12.32
C VAL A 494 14.42 -25.00 -13.52
N ILE A 495 13.91 -26.18 -13.88
CA ILE A 495 12.94 -26.35 -14.96
C ILE A 495 11.54 -26.36 -14.37
N MET A 496 10.68 -25.49 -14.87
CA MET A 496 9.30 -25.38 -14.46
C MET A 496 8.36 -25.63 -15.64
N GLU A 497 7.23 -26.30 -15.39
CA GLU A 497 6.24 -26.66 -16.40
C GLU A 497 4.88 -26.01 -16.07
N TYR A 498 4.23 -25.44 -17.08
CA TYR A 498 2.92 -24.80 -16.95
C TYR A 498 1.81 -25.85 -16.85
N THR A 499 1.18 -25.95 -15.68
CA THR A 499 0.04 -26.85 -15.47
C THR A 499 -1.30 -26.14 -15.68
N GLY A 500 -1.33 -24.80 -15.59
CA GLY A 500 -2.56 -24.01 -15.66
C GLY A 500 -3.41 -24.07 -14.39
N GLU A 501 -2.98 -24.83 -13.39
CA GLU A 501 -3.56 -24.83 -12.05
C GLU A 501 -2.96 -23.70 -11.23
N ASN A 502 -3.78 -22.97 -10.48
CA ASN A 502 -3.29 -21.96 -9.55
C ASN A 502 -2.32 -22.63 -8.55
N GLY A 503 -1.04 -22.27 -8.62
CA GLY A 503 -0.08 -22.70 -7.60
C GLY A 503 -0.54 -22.16 -6.25
N ILE A 504 -1.04 -23.04 -5.40
CA ILE A 504 -1.36 -22.72 -4.01
C ILE A 504 -0.03 -22.40 -3.32
N VAL A 505 0.18 -21.12 -2.99
CA VAL A 505 1.18 -20.70 -2.00
C VAL A 505 0.54 -19.70 -1.07
#